data_AF-A0A940UYD3-F1
#
_entry.id   AF-A0A940UYD3-F1
#
_cell.length_a   1.000
_cell.length_b   1.000
_cell.length_c   1.000
_cell.angle_alpha   90.00
_cell.angle_beta   90.00
_cell.angle_gamma   90.00
#
_symmetry.space_group_name_H-M   'P 1'
#
loop_
_entity.id
_entity.type
_entity.pdbx_description
1 polymer ?
#
loop_
_entity_poly.entity_id
_entity_poly.type
_entity_poly.pdbx_seq_one_letter_code
_entity_poly.pdbx_strand_id
1 'polypeptide(L)'
;MKDKFLCVMAGYDDNTEKKLSDIQNKLYEKGFVGNHTKDLPQHITLGSFPVNKEEDIVNLLKKVAKETRQFEINFNHIGIFGGSQVLFIAPDTNYSLLKLKE
;
A
#
# COMPACT_ATOMS: atom_id res chain seq x y z
N MET A 1 17.85 -15.30 8.20
CA MET A 1 16.55 -14.61 8.34
C MET A 1 16.63 -13.37 7.48
N LYS A 2 15.65 -13.08 6.61
CA LYS A 2 15.58 -11.75 5.99
C LYS A 2 15.47 -10.74 7.12
N ASP A 3 16.26 -9.67 7.05
CA ASP A 3 16.21 -8.60 8.04
C ASP A 3 14.77 -8.09 8.16
N LYS A 4 14.23 -8.14 9.38
CA LYS A 4 12.89 -7.63 9.66
C LYS A 4 12.92 -6.11 9.48
N PHE A 5 11.80 -5.57 9.02
CA PHE A 5 11.60 -4.14 8.87
C PHE A 5 10.15 -3.80 9.23
N LEU A 6 9.92 -2.53 9.53
CA LEU A 6 8.60 -1.95 9.74
C LEU A 6 8.12 -1.36 8.44
N CYS A 7 6.84 -1.52 8.11
CA CYS A 7 6.23 -0.94 6.92
C CYS A 7 5.03 -0.09 7.34
N VAL A 8 4.99 1.16 6.89
CA VAL A 8 3.83 2.04 7.05
C VAL A 8 3.03 2.00 5.76
N MET A 9 1.74 1.75 5.88
CA MET A 9 0.83 1.51 4.77
C MET A 9 -0.43 2.36 4.94
N ALA A 10 -0.92 2.94 3.84
CA ALA A 10 -2.27 3.48 3.76
C ALA A 10 -3.20 2.39 3.20
N GLY A 11 -4.17 1.98 4.01
CA GLY A 11 -5.23 1.06 3.60
C GLY A 11 -6.35 1.80 2.87
N TYR A 12 -7.19 1.04 2.18
CA TYR A 12 -8.38 1.55 1.51
C TYR A 12 -9.64 1.35 2.35
N ASP A 13 -10.72 2.02 1.96
CA ASP A 13 -12.04 1.67 2.49
C ASP A 13 -12.52 0.30 2.00
N ASP A 14 -13.52 -0.27 2.67
CA ASP A 14 -14.02 -1.62 2.40
C ASP A 14 -14.46 -1.82 0.95
N ASN A 15 -15.06 -0.80 0.34
CA ASN A 15 -15.55 -0.88 -1.04
C ASN A 15 -14.40 -0.95 -2.04
N THR A 16 -13.39 -0.12 -1.84
CA THR A 16 -12.19 -0.06 -2.68
C THR A 16 -11.36 -1.32 -2.49
N GLU A 17 -11.16 -1.76 -1.25
CA GLU A 17 -10.46 -3.01 -0.92
C GLU A 17 -11.10 -4.21 -1.61
N LYS A 18 -12.43 -4.32 -1.52
CA LYS A 18 -13.19 -5.38 -2.19
C LYS A 18 -12.97 -5.33 -3.71
N LYS A 19 -13.08 -4.15 -4.32
CA LYS A 19 -12.92 -3.99 -5.77
C LYS A 19 -11.52 -4.40 -6.24
N LEU A 20 -10.49 -4.01 -5.51
CA LEU A 20 -9.09 -4.35 -5.84
C LEU A 20 -8.81 -5.85 -5.62
N SER A 21 -9.33 -6.42 -4.54
CA SER A 21 -9.26 -7.86 -4.26
C SER A 21 -9.97 -8.69 -5.34
N ASP A 22 -11.14 -8.25 -5.82
CA ASP A 22 -11.85 -8.92 -6.92
C ASP A 22 -11.04 -8.90 -8.23
N ILE A 23 -10.32 -7.81 -8.51
CA ILE A 23 -9.40 -7.73 -9.66
C ILE A 23 -8.24 -8.72 -9.48
N GLN A 24 -7.64 -8.77 -8.29
CA GLN A 24 -6.55 -9.71 -7.97
C GLN A 24 -7.01 -11.17 -8.09
N ASN A 25 -8.20 -11.51 -7.59
CA ASN A 25 -8.75 -12.85 -7.69
C ASN A 25 -8.96 -13.29 -9.14
N LYS A 26 -9.43 -12.40 -10.01
CA LYS A 26 -9.53 -12.69 -11.46
C LYS A 26 -8.16 -12.98 -12.09
N LEU A 27 -7.08 -12.36 -11.61
CA LEU A 27 -5.73 -12.67 -12.07
C LEU A 27 -5.30 -14.07 -11.61
N TYR A 28 -5.60 -14.45 -10.36
CA TYR A 28 -5.34 -15.80 -9.86
C TYR A 28 -6.10 -16.88 -10.63
N GLU A 29 -7.37 -16.67 -10.95
CA GLU A 29 -8.18 -17.58 -11.76
C GLU A 29 -7.58 -17.82 -13.15
N LYS A 30 -6.84 -16.83 -13.67
CA LYS A 30 -6.12 -16.93 -14.96
C LYS A 30 -4.71 -17.52 -14.82
N GLY A 31 -4.32 -17.96 -13.64
CA GLY A 31 -3.02 -18.58 -13.37
C GLY A 31 -1.89 -17.58 -13.06
N PHE A 32 -2.19 -16.29 -12.92
CA PHE A 32 -1.19 -15.29 -12.52
C PHE A 32 -1.01 -15.29 -11.01
N VAL A 33 -0.18 -16.21 -10.50
CA VAL A 33 0.12 -16.33 -9.06
C VAL A 33 1.47 -15.68 -8.77
N GLY A 34 1.46 -14.64 -7.92
CA GLY A 34 2.67 -13.95 -7.47
C GLY A 34 3.25 -14.52 -6.17
N ASN A 35 4.47 -14.10 -5.83
CA ASN A 35 5.16 -14.46 -4.58
C ASN A 35 5.01 -13.41 -3.46
N HIS A 36 4.00 -12.55 -3.55
CA HIS A 36 3.74 -11.55 -2.51
C HIS A 36 3.22 -12.19 -1.23
N THR A 37 3.30 -11.46 -0.12
CA THR A 37 2.74 -11.88 1.17
C THR A 37 1.24 -12.12 1.01
N LYS A 38 0.81 -13.35 1.26
CA LYS A 38 -0.61 -13.71 1.25
C LYS A 38 -1.32 -13.03 2.42
N ASP A 39 -2.61 -12.78 2.24
CA ASP A 39 -3.50 -12.22 3.27
C ASP A 39 -3.14 -10.79 3.73
N LEU A 40 -2.23 -10.11 3.02
CA LEU A 40 -1.97 -8.69 3.21
C LEU A 40 -3.00 -7.90 2.39
N PRO A 41 -3.83 -7.04 3.02
CA PRO A 41 -4.79 -6.20 2.29
C PRO A 41 -4.11 -5.32 1.25
N GLN A 42 -4.86 -4.87 0.26
CA GLN A 42 -4.39 -3.91 -0.72
C GLN A 42 -4.04 -2.60 -0.01
N HIS A 43 -2.94 -1.98 -0.41
CA HIS A 43 -2.43 -0.79 0.27
C HIS A 43 -1.55 0.05 -0.65
N ILE A 44 -1.29 1.27 -0.20
CA ILE A 44 -0.19 2.11 -0.68
C ILE A 44 0.92 2.07 0.37
N THR A 45 2.10 1.61 -0.02
CA THR A 45 3.29 1.69 0.85
C THR A 45 3.72 3.14 1.00
N LEU A 46 3.75 3.64 2.23
CA LEU A 46 4.20 5.00 2.55
C LEU A 46 5.68 5.05 2.96
N GLY A 47 6.20 3.96 3.54
CA GLY A 47 7.61 3.86 3.87
C GLY A 47 8.01 2.57 4.57
N SER A 48 9.30 2.26 4.53
CA SER A 48 9.91 1.13 5.23
C SER A 48 11.02 1.61 6.17
N PHE A 49 11.05 1.08 7.38
CA PHE A 49 11.92 1.55 8.46
C PHE A 49 12.60 0.38 9.18
N PRO A 50 13.79 0.58 9.77
CA PRO A 50 14.42 -0.44 10.61
C PRO A 50 13.62 -0.66 11.90
N VAL A 51 13.68 -1.88 12.45
CA VAL A 51 12.91 -2.28 13.64
C VAL A 51 13.24 -1.47 14.90
N ASN A 52 14.45 -0.90 15.00
CA ASN A 52 14.82 -0.04 16.13
C ASN A 52 14.15 1.35 16.12
N LYS A 53 13.34 1.65 15.11
CA LYS A 53 12.54 2.88 14.98
C LYS A 53 11.07 2.70 15.37
N GLU A 54 10.68 1.55 15.92
CA GLU A 54 9.28 1.25 16.20
C GLU A 54 8.56 2.31 17.02
N GLU A 55 9.15 2.74 18.14
CA GLU A 55 8.53 3.74 19.00
C GLU A 55 8.35 5.10 18.29
N ASP A 56 9.38 5.57 17.58
CA ASP A 56 9.35 6.79 16.77
C ASP A 56 8.21 6.73 15.73
N ILE A 57 8.13 5.60 15.01
CA ILE A 57 7.15 5.40 13.94
C ILE A 57 5.72 5.28 14.48
N VAL A 58 5.51 4.60 15.61
CA VAL A 58 4.20 4.50 16.26
C VAL A 58 3.72 5.87 16.72
N ASN A 59 4.61 6.69 17.29
CA ASN A 59 4.26 8.05 17.73
C ASN A 59 3.92 8.96 16.54
N LEU A 60 4.69 8.87 15.45
CA LEU A 60 4.41 9.58 14.21
C LEU A 60 3.05 9.16 13.62
N LEU A 61 2.79 7.86 13.51
CA LEU A 61 1.53 7.31 13.02
C LEU A 61 0.33 7.84 13.82
N LYS A 62 0.41 7.85 15.15
CA LYS A 62 -0.65 8.37 16.01
C LYS A 62 -0.92 9.86 15.77
N LYS A 63 0.11 10.65 15.48
CA LYS A 63 -0.04 12.08 15.16
C LYS A 63 -0.70 12.25 13.79
N VAL A 64 -0.13 11.62 12.76
CA VAL A 64 -0.60 11.71 11.38
C VAL A 64 -2.04 11.22 11.25
N ALA A 65 -2.40 10.11 11.92
CA ALA A 65 -3.75 9.56 11.92
C ALA A 65 -4.80 10.47 12.58
N LYS A 66 -4.40 11.34 13.52
CA LYS A 66 -5.30 12.34 14.11
C LYS A 66 -5.54 13.53 13.19
N GLU A 67 -4.52 13.90 12.42
CA GLU A 67 -4.53 15.09 11.55
C GLU A 67 -5.09 14.78 10.15
N THR A 68 -4.99 13.52 9.72
CA THR A 68 -5.40 13.08 8.38
C THR A 68 -6.81 12.51 8.40
N ARG A 69 -7.68 13.08 7.57
CA ARG A 69 -9.00 12.48 7.26
C ARG A 69 -8.89 11.60 6.02
N GLN A 70 -9.83 10.67 5.86
CA GLN A 70 -10.00 9.93 4.61
C GLN A 70 -10.13 10.90 3.43
N PHE A 71 -9.53 10.56 2.31
CA PHE A 71 -9.59 11.33 1.08
C PHE A 71 -9.69 10.40 -0.13
N GLU A 72 -10.22 10.94 -1.22
CA GLU A 72 -10.37 10.21 -2.47
C GLU A 72 -9.04 10.11 -3.22
N ILE A 73 -8.85 8.98 -3.88
CA ILE A 73 -7.76 8.74 -4.82
C ILE A 73 -8.34 8.17 -6.10
N ASN A 74 -7.73 8.49 -7.22
CA ASN A 74 -8.05 7.90 -8.52
C ASN A 74 -6.93 6.95 -8.92
N PHE A 75 -7.26 5.92 -9.70
CA PHE A 75 -6.29 5.00 -10.27
C PHE A 75 -6.40 5.05 -11.79
N ASN A 76 -5.33 5.49 -12.47
CA ASN A 76 -5.37 5.70 -13.91
C ASN A 76 -4.80 4.55 -14.74
N HIS A 77 -3.85 3.79 -14.20
CA HIS A 77 -3.20 2.73 -14.96
C HIS A 77 -2.69 1.58 -14.10
N ILE A 78 -2.52 0.43 -14.76
CA ILE A 78 -1.83 -0.74 -14.24
C ILE A 78 -0.41 -0.71 -14.81
N GLY A 79 0.58 -0.90 -13.96
CA GLY A 79 1.99 -0.88 -14.32
C GLY A 79 2.72 -2.16 -13.93
N ILE A 80 3.87 -2.37 -14.54
CA ILE A 80 4.86 -3.37 -14.14
C ILE A 80 6.15 -2.64 -13.84
N PHE A 81 6.72 -2.82 -12.65
CA PHE A 81 8.01 -2.22 -12.33
C PHE A 81 9.11 -2.87 -13.19
N GLY A 82 9.79 -2.06 -14.01
CA GLY A 82 10.83 -2.53 -14.93
C GLY A 82 11.94 -3.29 -14.20
N GLY A 83 12.30 -4.48 -14.74
CA GLY A 83 13.29 -5.36 -14.11
C GLY A 83 12.77 -6.14 -12.89
N SER A 84 11.49 -6.02 -12.55
CA SER A 84 10.84 -6.78 -11.48
C SER A 84 9.67 -7.62 -12.02
N GLN A 85 9.10 -8.46 -11.15
CA GLN A 85 7.89 -9.25 -11.40
C GLN A 85 6.69 -8.69 -10.60
N VAL A 86 6.63 -7.37 -10.41
CA VAL A 86 5.58 -6.72 -9.61
C VAL A 86 4.61 -5.98 -10.53
N LEU A 87 3.37 -6.46 -10.56
CA LEU A 87 2.21 -5.78 -11.13
C LEU A 87 1.59 -4.87 -10.06
N PHE A 88 1.29 -3.63 -10.40
CA PHE A 88 0.69 -2.69 -9.47
C PHE A 88 -0.35 -1.81 -10.15
N ILE A 89 -1.25 -1.23 -9.34
CA ILE A 89 -2.21 -0.22 -9.79
C ILE A 89 -1.69 1.12 -9.27
N ALA A 90 -1.44 2.07 -10.17
CA ALA A 90 -0.84 3.35 -9.82
C ALA A 90 -1.93 4.34 -9.37
N PRO A 91 -1.87 4.88 -8.13
CA PRO A 91 -2.72 5.98 -7.75
C PRO A 91 -2.26 7.26 -8.46
N ASP A 92 -3.21 8.12 -8.79
CA ASP A 92 -2.91 9.49 -9.20
C ASP A 92 -2.38 10.28 -8.01
N THR A 93 -1.25 10.93 -8.24
CA THR A 93 -0.68 11.85 -7.25
C THR A 93 -1.64 13.02 -7.06
N ASN A 94 -2.14 13.16 -5.84
CA ASN A 94 -2.90 14.33 -5.41
C ASN A 94 -2.24 14.96 -4.17
N TYR A 95 -2.72 16.15 -3.80
CA TYR A 95 -2.14 16.92 -2.69
C TYR A 95 -2.23 16.18 -1.35
N SER A 96 -3.33 15.47 -1.10
CA SER A 96 -3.53 14.69 0.14
C SER A 96 -2.53 13.53 0.25
N LEU A 97 -2.24 12.85 -0.87
CA LEU A 97 -1.26 11.78 -0.91
C LEU A 97 0.17 12.32 -0.76
N LEU A 98 0.49 13.47 -1.35
CA LEU A 98 1.79 14.12 -1.19
C LEU A 98 2.05 14.53 0.26
N LYS A 99 1.03 15.01 0.97
CA LYS A 99 1.11 15.33 2.40
C LYS A 99 1.44 14.14 3.30
N LEU A 100 1.21 12.91 2.86
CA LEU A 100 1.56 11.72 3.62
C LEU A 100 3.05 11.33 3.49
N LYS A 101 3.74 11.92 2.51
CA LYS A 101 5.16 11.67 2.26
C LYS A 101 6.06 12.65 3.04
N GLU A 102 5.53 13.80 3.41
CA GLU A 102 6.21 14.89 4.14
C GLU A 102 6.08 14.74 5.66
#